data_AF-A0A1H4CCX9-F1
#
_entry.id   AF-A0A1H4CCX9-F1
#
_cell.length_a   1.000
_cell.length_b   1.000
_cell.length_c   1.000
_cell.angle_alpha   90.00
_cell.angle_beta   90.00
_cell.angle_gamma   90.00
#
_symmetry.space_group_name_H-M   'P 1'
#
loop_
_entity.id
_entity.type
_entity.pdbx_description
1 polymer ?
#
loop_
_entity_poly.entity_id
_entity_poly.type
_entity_poly.pdbx_seq_one_letter_code
_entity_poly.pdbx_strand_id
1 'polypeptide(L)'
;MALTSKKVYQHLGSFLKNQNISNNEIYFKTGIDPTRISKLSRPEKDTISALEFYLIALAIGADLDEMANHVFSDYRLKETPISSTAQTHKLTELGKFLNEGLILQKTVAHRTNIKESKLSSLSNDKNIVPMAKDLYLIALALNKKPSDAFNFVNKDVVLNSSNEEEQLREKYKKLLLNAKTKRDGI
;
A
#
# COMPACT_ATOMS: atom_id res chain seq x y z
N MET A 1 22.68 28.68 -7.86
CA MET A 1 21.47 28.20 -7.14
C MET A 1 21.30 26.71 -7.44
N ALA A 2 21.53 25.84 -6.46
CA ALA A 2 21.27 24.41 -6.62
C ALA A 2 19.75 24.17 -6.49
N LEU A 3 19.12 23.65 -7.54
CA LEU A 3 17.78 23.08 -7.47
C LEU A 3 17.86 21.83 -6.58
N THR A 4 17.56 21.98 -5.29
CA THR A 4 17.36 20.82 -4.41
C THR A 4 16.14 20.07 -4.93
N SER A 5 16.37 18.90 -5.54
CA SER A 5 15.34 17.95 -5.91
C SER A 5 14.38 17.77 -4.74
N LYS A 6 13.11 18.17 -4.89
CA LYS A 6 12.07 18.01 -3.87
C LYS A 6 11.95 16.52 -3.57
N LYS A 7 12.41 16.09 -2.39
CA LYS A 7 12.28 14.68 -1.97
C LYS A 7 10.79 14.30 -1.93
N VAL A 8 10.47 13.16 -2.52
CA VAL A 8 9.10 12.60 -2.61
C VAL A 8 8.91 11.61 -1.49
N TYR A 9 7.84 11.77 -0.70
CA TYR A 9 7.58 10.94 0.47
C TYR A 9 6.14 10.42 0.53
N GLN A 10 5.96 9.32 1.26
CA GLN A 10 4.63 8.85 1.65
C GLN A 10 4.22 9.46 3.00
N HIS A 11 2.98 9.91 3.13
CA HIS A 11 2.49 10.69 4.27
C HIS A 11 1.62 9.91 5.26
N LEU A 12 1.77 8.58 5.31
CA LEU A 12 0.96 7.68 6.15
C LEU A 12 0.95 8.08 7.62
N GLY A 13 2.10 8.43 8.19
CA GLY A 13 2.18 8.80 9.60
C GLY A 13 1.41 10.08 9.94
N SER A 14 1.28 11.02 8.99
CA SER A 14 0.47 12.22 9.18
C SER A 14 -1.03 11.90 9.11
N PHE A 15 -1.42 11.02 8.19
CA PHE A 15 -2.81 10.59 8.03
C PHE A 15 -3.30 9.84 9.28
N LEU A 16 -2.54 8.85 9.75
CA LEU A 16 -2.92 8.05 10.92
C LEU A 16 -3.06 8.88 12.21
N LYS A 17 -2.26 9.92 12.39
CA LYS A 17 -2.39 10.84 13.53
C LYS A 17 -3.75 11.54 13.54
N ASN A 18 -4.27 11.90 12.38
CA ASN A 18 -5.57 12.58 12.27
C ASN A 18 -6.75 11.63 12.57
N GLN A 19 -6.56 10.32 12.37
CA GLN A 19 -7.58 9.30 12.64
C GLN A 19 -7.65 8.88 14.12
N ASN A 20 -6.76 9.40 14.98
CA ASN A 20 -6.69 9.11 16.42
C ASN A 20 -6.70 7.61 16.78
N ILE A 21 -6.12 6.76 15.92
CA ILE A 21 -6.05 5.31 16.13
C ILE A 21 -4.62 4.89 16.50
N SER A 22 -4.52 3.96 17.45
CA SER A 22 -3.21 3.47 17.91
C SER A 22 -2.66 2.36 17.01
N ASN A 23 -1.33 2.25 16.93
CA ASN A 23 -0.67 1.16 16.19
C ASN A 23 -1.05 -0.23 16.72
N ASN A 24 -1.35 -0.35 18.02
CA ASN A 24 -1.79 -1.61 18.60
C ASN A 24 -3.18 -2.00 18.09
N GLU A 25 -4.09 -1.03 17.96
CA GLU A 25 -5.43 -1.29 17.44
C GLU A 25 -5.39 -1.73 15.96
N ILE A 26 -4.56 -1.07 15.15
CA ILE A 26 -4.29 -1.53 13.77
C ILE A 26 -3.69 -2.94 13.79
N TYR A 27 -2.73 -3.23 14.66
CA TYR A 27 -2.11 -4.56 14.78
C TYR A 27 -3.14 -5.65 15.08
N PHE A 28 -4.07 -5.42 16.01
CA PHE A 28 -5.08 -6.43 16.33
C PHE A 28 -5.98 -6.71 15.13
N LYS A 29 -6.44 -5.67 14.43
CA LYS A 29 -7.32 -5.78 13.26
C LYS A 29 -6.65 -6.37 12.02
N THR A 30 -5.35 -6.12 11.82
CA THR A 30 -4.65 -6.44 10.56
C THR A 30 -3.57 -7.51 10.69
N GLY A 31 -3.12 -7.81 11.90
CA GLY A 31 -1.92 -8.63 12.16
C GLY A 31 -0.59 -7.94 11.83
N ILE A 32 -0.59 -6.69 11.32
CA ILE A 32 0.64 -5.96 10.98
C ILE A 32 1.33 -5.51 12.26
N ASP A 33 2.58 -5.92 12.47
CA ASP A 33 3.31 -5.65 13.70
C ASP A 33 3.37 -4.14 14.05
N PRO A 34 3.19 -3.74 15.33
CA PRO A 34 3.22 -2.33 15.73
C PRO A 34 4.53 -1.60 15.38
N THR A 35 5.66 -2.31 15.38
CA THR A 35 6.96 -1.74 14.97
C THR A 35 7.02 -1.54 13.46
N ARG A 36 6.39 -2.42 12.66
CA ARG A 36 6.25 -2.24 11.21
C ARG A 36 5.39 -1.03 10.90
N ILE A 37 4.22 -0.86 11.54
CA ILE A 37 3.36 0.32 11.37
C ILE A 37 4.12 1.61 11.74
N SER A 38 4.90 1.56 12.84
CA SER A 38 5.75 2.68 13.26
C SER A 38 6.83 3.05 12.24
N LYS A 39 7.42 2.04 11.56
CA LYS A 39 8.38 2.26 10.48
C LYS A 39 7.71 2.84 9.23
N LEU A 40 6.56 2.30 8.83
CA LEU A 40 5.78 2.78 7.67
C LEU A 40 5.31 4.23 7.83
N SER A 41 5.04 4.64 9.08
CA SER A 41 4.68 6.02 9.44
C SER A 41 5.83 7.03 9.29
N ARG A 42 7.06 6.56 9.04
CA ARG A 42 8.25 7.41 8.87
C ARG A 42 8.56 7.54 7.37
N PRO A 43 8.37 8.72 6.77
CA PRO A 43 8.42 8.93 5.32
C PRO A 43 9.73 8.49 4.63
N GLU A 44 10.84 8.44 5.36
CA GLU A 44 12.18 8.20 4.78
C GLU A 44 12.69 6.76 4.90
N LYS A 45 12.01 5.87 5.65
CA LYS A 45 12.61 4.62 6.11
C LYS A 45 12.10 3.37 5.42
N ASP A 46 10.88 3.40 4.89
CA ASP A 46 10.25 2.18 4.44
C ASP A 46 9.10 2.45 3.48
N THR A 47 8.83 1.48 2.62
CA THR A 47 7.79 1.57 1.59
C THR A 47 6.65 0.64 1.94
N ILE A 48 5.41 1.14 1.83
CA ILE A 48 4.21 0.36 2.14
C ILE A 48 3.76 -0.49 0.93
N SER A 49 3.52 -1.77 1.16
CA SER A 49 2.91 -2.65 0.15
C SER A 49 1.43 -2.31 -0.07
N ALA A 50 0.88 -2.67 -1.23
CA ALA A 50 -0.54 -2.43 -1.52
C ALA A 50 -1.45 -3.17 -0.52
N LEU A 51 -1.05 -4.37 -0.10
CA LEU A 51 -1.76 -5.16 0.91
C LEU A 51 -1.78 -4.47 2.28
N GLU A 52 -0.61 -4.03 2.77
CA GLU A 52 -0.52 -3.31 4.05
C GLU A 52 -1.33 -2.01 4.01
N PHE A 53 -1.26 -1.27 2.91
CA PHE A 53 -2.03 -0.04 2.74
C PHE A 53 -3.54 -0.31 2.79
N TYR A 54 -4.00 -1.34 2.09
CA TYR A 54 -5.40 -1.74 2.04
C TYR A 54 -5.92 -2.21 3.41
N LEU A 55 -5.19 -3.09 4.09
CA LEU A 55 -5.55 -3.57 5.43
C LEU A 55 -5.61 -2.43 6.45
N ILE A 56 -4.67 -1.48 6.39
CA ILE A 56 -4.70 -0.31 7.26
C ILE A 56 -5.93 0.55 6.97
N ALA A 57 -6.26 0.82 5.70
CA ALA A 57 -7.44 1.58 5.31
C ALA A 57 -8.73 0.94 5.85
N LEU A 58 -8.87 -0.38 5.69
CA LEU A 58 -10.00 -1.14 6.24
C LEU A 58 -10.06 -1.07 7.77
N ALA A 59 -8.93 -1.24 8.45
CA ALA A 59 -8.87 -1.27 9.91
C ALA A 59 -9.26 0.06 10.56
N ILE A 60 -8.95 1.18 9.89
CA ILE A 60 -9.28 2.53 10.37
C ILE A 60 -10.60 3.05 9.80
N GLY A 61 -11.26 2.29 8.90
CA GLY A 61 -12.48 2.73 8.23
C GLY A 61 -12.29 3.93 7.31
N ALA A 62 -11.08 4.11 6.75
CA ALA A 62 -10.79 5.23 5.86
C ALA A 62 -11.32 4.99 4.44
N ASP A 63 -11.74 6.08 3.78
CA ASP A 63 -11.95 6.08 2.34
C ASP A 63 -10.59 5.90 1.62
N LEU A 64 -10.53 4.92 0.70
CA LEU A 64 -9.30 4.56 0.00
C LEU A 64 -8.81 5.66 -0.93
N ASP A 65 -9.71 6.43 -1.55
CA ASP A 65 -9.33 7.53 -2.44
C ASP A 65 -8.75 8.68 -1.61
N GLU A 66 -9.43 9.08 -0.53
CA GLU A 66 -8.96 10.11 0.41
C GLU A 66 -7.59 9.74 0.98
N MET A 67 -7.48 8.53 1.53
CA MET A 67 -6.23 8.05 2.12
C MET A 67 -5.13 7.97 1.07
N ALA A 68 -5.38 7.47 -0.14
CA ALA A 68 -4.36 7.38 -1.18
C ALA A 68 -3.91 8.75 -1.67
N ASN A 69 -4.84 9.68 -1.87
CA ASN A 69 -4.54 11.05 -2.30
C ASN A 69 -3.74 11.82 -1.25
N HIS A 70 -4.02 11.61 0.04
CA HIS A 70 -3.22 12.18 1.13
C HIS A 70 -1.84 11.49 1.22
N VAL A 71 -1.82 10.17 1.34
CA VAL A 71 -0.58 9.42 1.61
C VAL A 71 0.40 9.52 0.44
N PHE A 72 -0.09 9.53 -0.79
CA PHE A 72 0.73 9.62 -1.99
C PHE A 72 0.66 11.01 -2.66
N SER A 73 0.35 12.05 -1.89
CA SER A 73 0.18 13.42 -2.38
C SER A 73 1.42 14.00 -3.05
N ASP A 74 2.62 13.45 -2.84
CA ASP A 74 3.84 13.90 -3.52
C ASP A 74 4.14 13.14 -4.82
N TYR A 75 3.41 12.06 -5.10
CA TYR A 75 3.58 11.24 -6.30
C TYR A 75 2.75 11.83 -7.45
N ARG A 76 3.40 12.03 -8.60
CA ARG A 76 2.80 12.64 -9.79
C ARG A 76 3.15 11.82 -11.03
N LEU A 77 2.23 11.82 -11.99
CA LEU A 77 2.48 11.28 -13.33
C LEU A 77 3.34 12.24 -14.14
N LYS A 78 4.06 11.71 -15.15
CA LYS A 78 4.68 12.52 -16.20
C LYS A 78 3.65 12.82 -17.30
N GLU A 79 3.58 14.06 -17.79
CA GLU A 79 2.67 14.47 -18.87
C GLU A 79 3.21 14.05 -20.25
N THR A 80 2.49 13.19 -21.00
CA THR A 80 2.72 12.93 -22.44
C THR A 80 1.49 12.33 -23.18
N PRO A 81 1.42 12.48 -24.52
CA PRO A 81 0.31 11.97 -25.36
C PRO A 81 0.37 10.46 -25.63
N ILE A 82 -0.78 9.90 -26.00
CA ILE A 82 -1.12 8.48 -25.98
C ILE A 82 -0.85 7.83 -27.36
N SER A 83 -0.39 6.57 -27.38
CA SER A 83 -0.57 5.67 -28.52
C SER A 83 -0.68 4.21 -28.03
N SER A 84 -1.42 3.40 -28.78
CA SER A 84 -2.11 2.17 -28.33
C SER A 84 -1.79 0.95 -29.18
N THR A 85 -1.62 -0.23 -28.56
CA THR A 85 -1.89 -1.60 -29.10
C THR A 85 -1.84 -2.66 -27.99
N ALA A 86 -2.65 -3.72 -28.02
CA ALA A 86 -2.73 -4.74 -26.94
C ALA A 86 -2.19 -6.13 -27.34
N GLN A 87 -1.64 -6.88 -26.38
CA GLN A 87 -1.37 -8.33 -26.48
C GLN A 87 -1.73 -9.05 -25.17
N THR A 88 -2.21 -10.28 -25.31
CA THR A 88 -2.90 -11.10 -24.30
C THR A 88 -2.07 -12.30 -23.84
N HIS A 89 -1.90 -12.51 -22.53
CA HIS A 89 -1.74 -13.84 -21.89
C HIS A 89 -1.99 -13.76 -20.36
N LYS A 90 -2.28 -14.91 -19.73
CA LYS A 90 -2.78 -15.17 -18.34
C LYS A 90 -2.23 -14.20 -17.26
N LEU A 91 -3.06 -13.24 -16.83
CA LEU A 91 -2.68 -12.09 -16.00
C LEU A 91 -2.92 -12.30 -14.48
N THR A 92 -2.15 -11.59 -13.64
CA THR A 92 -2.49 -11.30 -12.23
C THR A 92 -3.70 -10.37 -12.15
N GLU A 93 -4.27 -10.14 -10.97
CA GLU A 93 -5.37 -9.17 -10.82
C GLU A 93 -4.92 -7.75 -11.24
N LEU A 94 -3.68 -7.35 -10.91
CA LEU A 94 -3.12 -6.10 -11.44
C LEU A 94 -2.99 -6.12 -12.97
N GLY A 95 -2.56 -7.24 -13.56
CA GLY A 95 -2.51 -7.40 -15.00
C GLY A 95 -3.89 -7.30 -15.67
N LYS A 96 -4.94 -7.89 -15.08
CA LYS A 96 -6.33 -7.75 -15.55
C LYS A 96 -6.80 -6.31 -15.47
N PHE A 97 -6.55 -5.64 -14.35
CA PHE A 97 -6.90 -4.22 -14.16
C PHE A 97 -6.22 -3.29 -15.18
N LEU A 98 -4.95 -3.56 -15.50
CA LEU A 98 -4.21 -2.87 -16.57
C LEU A 98 -4.84 -3.10 -17.94
N ASN A 99 -5.22 -4.35 -18.25
CA ASN A 99 -5.84 -4.69 -19.53
C ASN A 99 -7.28 -4.15 -19.68
N GLU A 100 -8.05 -4.03 -18.60
CA GLU A 100 -9.35 -3.35 -18.62
C GLU A 100 -9.23 -1.87 -19.00
N GLY A 101 -8.10 -1.23 -18.68
CA GLY A 101 -7.85 0.17 -19.02
C GLY A 101 -7.52 0.41 -20.51
N LEU A 102 -7.36 -0.65 -21.32
CA LEU A 102 -6.94 -0.58 -22.74
C LEU A 102 -5.66 0.25 -23.00
N ILE A 103 -4.84 0.47 -21.97
CA ILE A 103 -3.59 1.24 -22.04
C ILE A 103 -2.41 0.27 -21.96
N LEU A 104 -1.43 0.45 -22.86
CA LEU A 104 -0.19 -0.33 -22.91
C LEU A 104 0.56 -0.31 -21.57
N GLN A 105 1.07 -1.48 -21.12
CA GLN A 105 1.98 -1.56 -19.97
C GLN A 105 3.20 -0.64 -20.14
N LYS A 106 3.67 -0.47 -21.38
CA LYS A 106 4.72 0.49 -21.75
C LYS A 106 4.32 1.95 -21.47
N THR A 107 3.09 2.33 -21.77
CA THR A 107 2.54 3.66 -21.48
C THR A 107 2.41 3.88 -19.98
N VAL A 108 1.94 2.87 -19.25
CA VAL A 108 1.89 2.91 -17.77
C VAL A 108 3.30 3.04 -17.19
N ALA A 109 4.27 2.25 -17.67
CA ALA A 109 5.66 2.29 -17.24
C ALA A 109 6.25 3.69 -17.38
N HIS A 110 6.05 4.29 -18.56
CA HIS A 110 6.53 5.64 -18.81
C HIS A 110 5.83 6.71 -17.97
N ARG A 111 4.50 6.64 -17.80
CA ARG A 111 3.72 7.61 -17.01
C ARG A 111 4.04 7.57 -15.52
N THR A 112 4.24 6.37 -15.00
CA THR A 112 4.47 6.11 -13.57
C THR A 112 5.96 6.12 -13.20
N ASN A 113 6.85 6.19 -14.20
CA ASN A 113 8.29 5.99 -14.06
C ASN A 113 8.66 4.62 -13.46
N ILE A 114 7.75 3.64 -13.55
CA ILE A 114 7.99 2.24 -13.18
C ILE A 114 8.63 1.55 -14.39
N LYS A 115 9.67 0.74 -14.18
CA LYS A 115 10.30 0.01 -15.29
C LYS A 115 9.29 -0.96 -15.94
N GLU A 116 9.30 -1.06 -17.26
CA GLU A 116 8.45 -2.01 -18.01
C GLU A 116 8.63 -3.45 -17.52
N SER A 117 9.87 -3.86 -17.24
CA SER A 117 10.16 -5.18 -16.66
C SER A 117 9.48 -5.39 -15.32
N LYS A 118 9.45 -4.37 -14.45
CA LYS A 118 8.76 -4.43 -13.16
C LYS A 118 7.24 -4.51 -13.32
N LEU A 119 6.65 -3.77 -14.26
CA LEU A 119 5.22 -3.88 -14.58
C LEU A 119 4.85 -5.25 -15.15
N SER A 120 5.68 -5.79 -16.03
CA SER A 120 5.49 -7.14 -16.57
C SER A 120 5.57 -8.20 -15.47
N SER A 121 6.55 -8.10 -14.57
CA SER A 121 6.64 -9.00 -13.41
C SER A 121 5.40 -8.89 -12.51
N LEU A 122 4.96 -7.67 -12.17
CA LEU A 122 3.73 -7.44 -11.40
C LEU A 122 2.45 -7.95 -12.09
N SER A 123 2.43 -7.91 -13.42
CA SER A 123 1.30 -8.35 -14.24
C SER A 123 1.22 -9.87 -14.42
N ASN A 124 2.34 -10.58 -14.27
CA ASN A 124 2.45 -11.98 -14.66
C ASN A 124 2.87 -12.92 -13.53
N ASP A 125 3.53 -12.41 -12.49
CA ASP A 125 3.97 -13.19 -11.33
C ASP A 125 3.08 -12.90 -10.12
N LYS A 126 2.38 -13.95 -9.65
CA LYS A 126 1.50 -13.88 -8.48
C LYS A 126 2.25 -13.76 -7.16
N ASN A 127 3.55 -14.06 -7.12
CA ASN A 127 4.35 -14.00 -5.91
C ASN A 127 4.86 -12.58 -5.61
N ILE A 128 4.71 -11.65 -6.55
CA ILE A 128 5.18 -10.28 -6.39
C ILE A 128 4.05 -9.40 -5.89
N VAL A 129 4.18 -8.94 -4.65
CA VAL A 129 3.24 -8.00 -4.04
C VAL A 129 3.50 -6.59 -4.59
N PRO A 130 2.51 -5.91 -5.20
CA PRO A 130 2.68 -4.54 -5.66
C PRO A 130 2.89 -3.58 -4.49
N MET A 131 3.67 -2.53 -4.72
CA MET A 131 3.79 -1.42 -3.77
C MET A 131 2.56 -0.52 -3.88
N ALA A 132 2.10 0.05 -2.76
CA ALA A 132 0.90 0.88 -2.78
C ALA A 132 1.07 2.13 -3.66
N LYS A 133 2.25 2.78 -3.61
CA LYS A 133 2.57 3.92 -4.49
C LYS A 133 2.53 3.56 -5.98
N ASP A 134 2.95 2.33 -6.31
CA ASP A 134 2.99 1.87 -7.70
C ASP A 134 1.55 1.66 -8.18
N LEU A 135 0.71 1.02 -7.34
CA LEU A 135 -0.69 0.79 -7.62
C LEU A 135 -1.49 2.10 -7.74
N TYR A 136 -1.22 3.08 -6.87
CA TYR A 136 -1.78 4.42 -6.95
C TYR A 136 -1.43 5.12 -8.28
N LEU A 137 -0.14 5.14 -8.65
CA LEU A 137 0.31 5.75 -9.90
C LEU A 137 -0.26 5.03 -11.13
N ILE A 138 -0.41 3.71 -11.07
CA ILE A 138 -1.06 2.92 -12.12
C ILE A 138 -2.53 3.34 -12.27
N ALA A 139 -3.28 3.43 -11.17
CA ALA A 139 -4.68 3.86 -11.18
C ALA A 139 -4.84 5.23 -11.85
N LEU A 140 -4.02 6.21 -11.43
CA LEU A 140 -4.00 7.53 -12.04
C LEU A 140 -3.62 7.48 -13.53
N ALA A 141 -2.63 6.67 -13.90
CA ALA A 141 -2.19 6.55 -15.29
C ALA A 141 -3.26 5.96 -16.21
N LEU A 142 -4.17 5.15 -15.65
CA LEU A 142 -5.35 4.60 -16.31
C LEU A 142 -6.59 5.49 -16.23
N ASN A 143 -6.48 6.68 -15.62
CA ASN A 143 -7.61 7.56 -15.33
C ASN A 143 -8.74 6.86 -14.53
N LYS A 144 -8.35 5.96 -13.62
CA LYS A 144 -9.24 5.26 -12.68
C LYS A 144 -9.02 5.77 -11.27
N LYS A 145 -9.98 5.51 -10.37
CA LYS A 145 -9.84 5.86 -8.95
C LYS A 145 -8.81 4.95 -8.27
N PRO A 146 -8.01 5.45 -7.33
CA PRO A 146 -7.16 4.61 -6.48
C PRO A 146 -7.92 3.44 -5.87
N SER A 147 -9.14 3.68 -5.35
CA SER A 147 -10.01 2.67 -4.77
C SER A 147 -10.24 1.50 -5.71
N ASP A 148 -10.46 1.76 -7.01
CA ASP A 148 -10.71 0.71 -8.01
C ASP A 148 -9.51 -0.23 -8.09
N ALA A 149 -8.30 0.31 -8.10
CA ALA A 149 -7.07 -0.48 -8.18
C ALA A 149 -6.82 -1.28 -6.89
N PHE A 150 -6.96 -0.64 -5.72
CA PHE A 150 -6.74 -1.30 -4.42
C PHE A 150 -7.77 -2.40 -4.15
N ASN A 151 -9.06 -2.13 -4.42
CA ASN A 151 -10.14 -3.10 -4.29
C ASN A 151 -9.94 -4.26 -5.26
N PHE A 152 -9.59 -3.99 -6.52
CA PHE A 152 -9.39 -5.04 -7.52
C PHE A 152 -8.24 -5.98 -7.16
N VAL A 153 -7.11 -5.42 -6.72
CA VAL A 153 -5.92 -6.21 -6.36
C VAL A 153 -6.09 -6.98 -5.04
N ASN A 154 -6.83 -6.42 -4.07
CA ASN A 154 -6.96 -6.98 -2.72
C ASN A 154 -8.38 -7.46 -2.37
N LYS A 155 -9.21 -7.78 -3.36
CA LYS A 155 -10.64 -8.11 -3.19
C LYS A 155 -10.92 -9.24 -2.19
N ASP A 156 -10.00 -10.20 -2.06
CA ASP A 156 -10.14 -11.37 -1.20
C ASP A 156 -9.53 -11.15 0.20
N VAL A 157 -9.01 -9.95 0.48
CA VAL A 157 -8.36 -9.60 1.73
C VAL A 157 -9.39 -9.11 2.73
N VAL A 158 -9.38 -9.70 3.92
CA VAL A 158 -10.25 -9.33 5.03
C VAL A 158 -9.44 -9.04 6.29
N LEU A 159 -10.04 -8.31 7.22
CA LEU A 159 -9.48 -8.10 8.56
C LEU A 159 -9.58 -9.37 9.40
N ASN A 160 -8.81 -9.41 10.49
CA ASN A 160 -8.89 -10.47 11.47
C ASN A 160 -10.31 -10.55 12.07
N SER A 161 -10.77 -11.76 12.31
CA SER A 161 -11.98 -12.03 13.08
C SER A 161 -11.79 -11.65 14.55
N SER A 162 -12.89 -11.47 15.29
CA SER A 162 -12.83 -11.11 16.72
C SER A 162 -12.02 -12.11 17.56
N ASN A 163 -12.08 -13.40 17.22
CA ASN A 163 -11.29 -14.44 17.88
C ASN A 163 -9.78 -14.27 17.61
N GLU A 164 -9.41 -14.00 16.35
CA GLU A 164 -8.01 -13.74 15.99
C GLU A 164 -7.49 -12.45 16.63
N GLU A 165 -8.30 -11.39 16.68
CA GLU A 165 -7.96 -10.16 17.40
C GLU A 165 -7.69 -10.45 18.89
N GLU A 166 -8.55 -11.22 19.55
CA GLU A 166 -8.39 -11.60 20.96
C GLU A 166 -7.11 -12.41 21.20
N GLN A 167 -6.82 -13.37 20.33
CA GLN A 167 -5.57 -14.14 20.39
C GLN A 167 -4.33 -13.24 20.27
N LEU A 168 -4.36 -12.25 19.38
CA LEU A 168 -3.28 -11.27 19.24
C LEU A 168 -3.16 -10.37 20.47
N ARG A 169 -4.30 -9.93 21.07
CA ARG A 169 -4.32 -9.16 22.33
C ARG A 169 -3.69 -9.95 23.46
N GLU A 170 -4.04 -11.22 23.62
CA GLU A 170 -3.47 -12.10 24.64
C GLU A 170 -1.98 -12.37 24.42
N LYS A 171 -1.57 -12.62 23.17
CA LYS A 171 -0.15 -12.75 22.81
C LYS A 171 0.62 -11.49 23.16
N TYR A 172 0.07 -10.32 22.84
CA TYR A 172 0.70 -9.03 23.13
C TYR A 172 0.83 -8.77 24.63
N LYS A 173 -0.21 -9.05 25.43
CA LYS A 173 -0.16 -8.97 26.91
C LYS A 173 0.95 -9.85 27.48
N LYS A 174 1.07 -11.10 27.02
CA LYS A 174 2.14 -12.02 27.44
C LYS A 174 3.53 -11.48 27.09
N LEU A 175 3.70 -10.89 25.90
CA LEU A 175 4.97 -10.27 25.49
C LEU A 175 5.35 -9.09 26.40
N LEU A 176 4.39 -8.24 26.75
CA LEU A 176 4.62 -7.12 27.68
C LEU A 176 4.99 -7.59 29.07
N LEU A 177 4.30 -8.62 29.60
CA LEU A 177 4.61 -9.21 30.90
C LEU A 177 6.03 -9.79 30.91
N ASN A 178 6.40 -10.55 29.88
CA ASN A 178 7.74 -11.13 29.74
C ASN A 178 8.83 -10.06 29.58
N ALA A 179 8.54 -8.95 28.92
CA ALA A 179 9.46 -7.84 28.80
C ALA A 179 9.65 -7.10 30.14
N LYS A 180 8.61 -7.03 30.97
CA LYS A 180 8.66 -6.45 32.32
C LYS A 180 9.48 -7.35 33.27
N THR A 181 9.20 -8.65 33.32
CA THR A 181 9.95 -9.59 34.18
C THR A 181 11.44 -9.63 33.86
N LYS A 182 11.81 -9.55 32.56
CA LYS A 182 13.22 -9.44 32.14
C LYS A 182 13.90 -8.13 32.55
N ARG A 183 13.15 -7.03 32.68
CA ARG A 183 13.69 -5.74 33.11
C ARG A 183 13.82 -5.63 34.63
N ASP A 184 12.91 -6.29 35.35
CA ASP A 184 12.82 -6.24 36.81
C ASP A 184 13.75 -7.25 37.52
N GLY A 185 14.48 -8.09 36.77
CA GLY A 185 15.61 -8.87 37.28
C GLY A 185 15.26 -9.96 38.30
N ILE A 186 14.61 -11.02 37.84
CA ILE A 186 14.72 -12.37 38.43
C ILE A 186 15.54 -13.23 37.48
#